data_AF-L0JXR0-F1
#
_entry.id   AF-L0JXR0-F1
#
_cell.length_a   1.000
_cell.length_b   1.000
_cell.length_c   1.000
_cell.angle_alpha   90.00
_cell.angle_beta   90.00
_cell.angle_gamma   90.00
#
_symmetry.space_group_name_H-M   'P 1'
#
loop_
_entity.id
_entity.type
_entity.pdbx_description
1 polymer ?
#
loop_
_entity_poly.entity_id
_entity_poly.type
_entity_poly.pdbx_seq_one_letter_code
_entity_poly.pdbx_strand_id
1 'polypeptide(L)'
;MDREPTRRQVIAGAGSAVAVGTVASTSASAEPTDAVVDADRDGEDDYPLCLYKPNDDGEWHPALPINLHARADGSASALEAVEDAFTGLGNLEWTPVLPDATAKAWDRDAEELVSPDASYRRPQLSDGWEHVHVWRVDDDRAAIHAHLDVVDLTSSHFHRGDRYGEAATAVTSHLTGEGWTERTPYDIDYDVEDDRLERWGETGDTKLEY
;
A
#
# COMPACT_ATOMS: atom_id res chain seq x y z
N MET A 1 -19.39 33.67 -4.14
CA MET A 1 -19.27 32.45 -4.96
C MET A 1 -18.35 31.56 -4.19
N ASP A 2 -18.97 30.80 -3.31
CA ASP A 2 -18.35 30.19 -2.17
C ASP A 2 -18.14 28.73 -2.55
N ARG A 3 -16.89 28.26 -2.45
CA ARG A 3 -16.57 26.86 -2.75
C ARG A 3 -16.98 26.01 -1.56
N GLU A 4 -17.67 24.90 -1.82
CA GLU A 4 -17.98 23.92 -0.79
C GLU A 4 -16.68 23.29 -0.26
N PRO A 5 -16.54 23.10 1.08
CA PRO A 5 -15.32 22.58 1.67
C PRO A 5 -15.18 21.08 1.40
N THR A 6 -13.96 20.62 1.12
CA THR A 6 -13.70 19.19 0.92
C THR A 6 -13.74 18.43 2.25
N ARG A 7 -14.05 17.12 2.21
CA ARG A 7 -14.27 16.29 3.43
C ARG A 7 -13.10 16.37 4.43
N ARG A 8 -11.84 16.42 3.97
CA ARG A 8 -10.64 16.59 4.81
C ARG A 8 -10.61 17.95 5.55
N GLN A 9 -11.12 19.04 4.95
CA GLN A 9 -11.14 20.37 5.58
C GLN A 9 -12.12 20.45 6.78
N VAL A 10 -13.21 19.69 6.75
CA VAL A 10 -14.19 19.64 7.86
C VAL A 10 -13.57 19.09 9.15
N ILE A 11 -12.61 18.16 9.02
CA ILE A 11 -11.93 17.53 10.16
C ILE A 11 -10.86 18.47 10.76
N ALA A 12 -10.14 19.23 9.92
CA ALA A 12 -9.13 20.19 10.37
C ALA A 12 -9.72 21.44 11.07
N GLY A 13 -11.00 21.77 10.83
CA GLY A 13 -11.62 23.02 11.28
C GLY A 13 -11.79 23.22 12.79
N ALA A 14 -11.45 22.24 13.63
CA ALA A 14 -11.66 22.29 15.08
C ALA A 14 -10.44 22.76 15.90
N GLY A 15 -9.25 22.93 15.29
CA GLY A 15 -7.96 23.04 16.00
C GLY A 15 -7.11 24.28 15.68
N SER A 16 -7.52 25.45 16.15
CA SER A 16 -6.74 26.72 16.34
C SER A 16 -5.39 26.90 15.63
N ALA A 17 -5.33 27.87 14.71
CA ALA A 17 -4.09 28.28 14.02
C ALA A 17 -3.14 29.18 14.86
N VAL A 18 -1.85 29.13 14.51
CA VAL A 18 -0.85 30.20 14.71
C VAL A 18 -0.02 30.31 13.42
N ALA A 19 0.46 31.51 13.04
CA ALA A 19 0.85 31.80 11.66
C ALA A 19 2.15 32.61 11.46
N VAL A 20 2.90 32.24 10.41
CA VAL A 20 3.66 33.09 9.45
C VAL A 20 4.99 33.76 9.86
N GLY A 21 5.95 33.74 8.91
CA GLY A 21 7.20 34.51 8.85
C GLY A 21 8.30 33.79 8.05
N THR A 22 8.31 33.74 6.70
CA THR A 22 8.58 34.82 5.71
C THR A 22 10.03 35.35 5.82
N VAL A 23 10.90 35.29 4.79
CA VAL A 23 11.02 36.12 3.56
C VAL A 23 11.83 35.30 2.51
N ALA A 24 11.37 35.10 1.25
CA ALA A 24 11.69 35.85 0.01
C ALA A 24 13.21 35.99 -0.32
N SER A 25 13.73 36.05 -1.56
CA SER A 25 13.25 36.26 -2.95
C SER A 25 14.43 35.89 -3.90
N THR A 26 14.44 35.81 -5.25
CA THR A 26 13.56 35.98 -6.43
C THR A 26 14.39 35.54 -7.67
N SER A 27 13.92 35.26 -8.89
CA SER A 27 12.64 34.82 -9.51
C SER A 27 12.87 34.75 -11.04
N ALA A 28 12.19 33.86 -11.78
CA ALA A 28 12.19 33.84 -13.25
C ALA A 28 10.83 33.37 -13.81
N SER A 29 10.27 34.12 -14.77
CA SER A 29 8.97 33.80 -15.36
C SER A 29 9.10 33.03 -16.68
N ALA A 30 8.61 31.80 -16.66
CA ALA A 30 7.91 31.18 -17.79
C ALA A 30 6.74 30.42 -17.18
N GLU A 31 5.50 30.80 -17.49
CA GLU A 31 4.31 30.10 -17.01
C GLU A 31 4.12 28.84 -17.87
N PRO A 32 4.19 27.62 -17.31
CA PRO A 32 3.55 26.47 -17.92
C PRO A 32 2.05 26.67 -17.75
N THR A 33 1.31 26.65 -18.85
CA THR A 33 -0.16 26.62 -18.89
C THR A 33 -0.71 25.58 -17.90
N ASP A 34 -1.94 25.79 -17.40
CA ASP A 34 -2.71 24.77 -16.65
C ASP A 34 -2.80 23.46 -17.46
N ALA A 35 -1.82 22.60 -17.28
CA ALA A 35 -1.82 21.22 -17.68
C ALA A 35 -2.37 20.42 -16.51
N VAL A 36 -3.71 20.43 -16.38
CA VAL A 36 -4.39 19.23 -15.87
C VAL A 36 -4.11 18.16 -16.91
N VAL A 37 -2.98 17.49 -16.73
CA VAL A 37 -2.71 16.23 -17.39
C VAL A 37 -3.64 15.26 -16.68
N ASP A 38 -4.77 14.93 -17.32
CA ASP A 38 -5.30 13.59 -17.21
C ASP A 38 -4.16 12.68 -17.70
N ALA A 39 -3.29 12.29 -16.76
CA ALA A 39 -2.37 11.20 -16.98
C ALA A 39 -3.24 9.96 -17.11
N ASP A 40 -2.97 9.13 -18.11
CA ASP A 40 -3.65 7.84 -18.25
C ASP A 40 -3.30 6.97 -17.03
N ARG A 41 -4.08 7.11 -15.94
CA ARG A 41 -3.99 6.38 -14.65
C ARG A 41 -4.32 4.88 -14.79
N ASP A 42 -4.12 4.34 -15.99
CA ASP A 42 -4.16 2.92 -16.32
C ASP A 42 -2.75 2.29 -16.36
N GLY A 43 -1.70 3.10 -16.25
CA GLY A 43 -0.31 2.66 -16.17
C GLY A 43 -0.02 1.75 -14.98
N GLU A 44 0.88 0.78 -15.19
CA GLU A 44 1.39 -0.10 -14.12
C GLU A 44 2.40 0.65 -13.24
N ASP A 45 3.06 1.66 -13.81
CA ASP A 45 4.03 2.57 -13.18
C ASP A 45 3.45 3.46 -12.05
N ASP A 46 2.14 3.37 -11.78
CA ASP A 46 1.41 4.22 -10.83
C ASP A 46 1.12 3.58 -9.47
N TYR A 47 1.28 2.26 -9.35
CA TYR A 47 1.20 1.61 -8.05
C TYR A 47 2.42 2.01 -7.19
N PRO A 48 2.26 2.16 -5.86
CA PRO A 48 3.41 2.27 -4.97
C PRO A 48 4.16 0.93 -4.98
N LEU A 49 5.47 0.98 -5.28
CA LEU A 49 6.32 -0.20 -5.44
C LEU A 49 6.83 -0.74 -4.08
N CYS A 50 7.09 0.17 -3.14
CA CYS A 50 7.79 -0.13 -1.90
C CYS A 50 7.07 0.40 -0.66
N LEU A 51 7.21 -0.32 0.45
CA LEU A 51 6.99 0.22 1.78
C LEU A 51 8.29 0.73 2.37
N TYR A 52 8.28 1.97 2.83
CA TYR A 52 9.41 2.67 3.42
C TYR A 52 9.40 2.54 4.94
N LYS A 53 10.58 2.55 5.57
CA LYS A 53 10.76 2.73 7.02
C LYS A 53 11.81 3.82 7.29
N PRO A 54 11.79 4.50 8.45
CA PRO A 54 12.89 5.36 8.86
C PRO A 54 14.12 4.51 9.25
N ASN A 55 15.33 5.01 8.98
CA ASN A 55 16.58 4.47 9.55
C ASN A 55 16.84 5.06 10.95
N ASP A 56 17.97 4.71 11.57
CA ASP A 56 18.37 5.20 12.90
C ASP A 56 18.57 6.75 12.94
N ASP A 57 18.88 7.37 11.80
CA ASP A 57 19.00 8.82 11.63
C ASP A 57 17.64 9.51 11.32
N GLY A 58 16.57 8.74 11.11
CA GLY A 58 15.21 9.20 10.82
C GLY A 58 14.86 9.37 9.34
N GLU A 59 15.77 9.02 8.41
CA GLU A 59 15.55 9.11 6.96
C GLU A 59 14.76 7.89 6.43
N TRP A 60 13.73 8.16 5.64
CA TRP A 60 12.89 7.11 5.05
C TRP A 60 13.56 6.45 3.85
N HIS A 61 13.58 5.12 3.84
CA HIS A 61 14.19 4.30 2.80
C HIS A 61 13.30 3.09 2.45
N PRO A 62 13.33 2.57 1.20
CA PRO A 62 12.61 1.36 0.83
C PRO A 62 13.00 0.19 1.73
N ALA A 63 12.03 -0.52 2.30
CA ALA A 63 12.25 -1.52 3.34
C ALA A 63 11.60 -2.88 3.02
N LEU A 64 10.39 -2.89 2.45
CA LEU A 64 9.63 -4.09 2.10
C LEU A 64 8.99 -3.92 0.70
N PRO A 65 8.81 -4.99 -0.09
CA PRO A 65 8.20 -4.93 -1.42
C PRO A 65 6.67 -4.83 -1.33
N ILE A 66 6.01 -4.04 -2.18
CA ILE A 66 4.58 -4.19 -2.47
C ILE A 66 4.47 -5.16 -3.66
N ASN A 67 4.03 -6.38 -3.39
CA ASN A 67 4.16 -7.53 -4.28
C ASN A 67 2.89 -7.92 -5.04
N LEU A 68 1.73 -7.36 -4.67
CA LEU A 68 0.45 -7.63 -5.34
C LEU A 68 -0.19 -6.33 -5.84
N HIS A 69 -0.49 -6.26 -7.14
CA HIS A 69 -1.22 -5.15 -7.77
C HIS A 69 -2.61 -5.62 -8.21
N ALA A 70 -3.66 -5.10 -7.58
CA ALA A 70 -5.05 -5.52 -7.78
C ALA A 70 -5.90 -4.42 -8.44
N ARG A 71 -6.65 -4.78 -9.48
CA ARG A 71 -7.58 -3.89 -10.19
C ARG A 71 -9.01 -4.46 -10.27
N ALA A 72 -10.02 -3.65 -10.00
CA ALA A 72 -11.43 -4.03 -10.20
C ALA A 72 -11.97 -3.64 -11.60
N ASP A 73 -13.08 -4.24 -12.02
CA ASP A 73 -13.83 -3.89 -13.24
C ASP A 73 -14.65 -2.59 -13.12
N GLY A 74 -14.65 -1.95 -11.95
CA GLY A 74 -15.46 -0.76 -11.64
C GLY A 74 -16.90 -1.07 -11.22
N SER A 75 -17.28 -2.34 -10.98
CA SER A 75 -18.58 -2.72 -10.41
C SER A 75 -18.68 -2.46 -8.90
N ALA A 76 -17.53 -2.52 -8.21
CA ALA A 76 -17.28 -2.09 -6.84
C ALA A 76 -15.88 -1.45 -6.79
N SER A 77 -15.53 -0.74 -5.70
CA SER A 77 -14.17 -0.20 -5.58
C SER A 77 -13.15 -1.29 -5.31
N ALA A 78 -11.91 -1.15 -5.78
CA ALA A 78 -10.90 -2.20 -5.61
C ALA A 78 -10.52 -2.46 -4.16
N LEU A 79 -10.59 -1.44 -3.28
CA LEU A 79 -10.46 -1.67 -1.84
C LEU A 79 -11.62 -2.54 -1.34
N GLU A 80 -12.87 -2.17 -1.61
CA GLU A 80 -14.09 -2.89 -1.19
C GLU A 80 -14.12 -4.35 -1.68
N ALA A 81 -13.74 -4.60 -2.94
CA ALA A 81 -13.63 -5.96 -3.49
C ALA A 81 -12.52 -6.81 -2.83
N VAL A 82 -11.45 -6.18 -2.33
CA VAL A 82 -10.41 -6.84 -1.52
C VAL A 82 -10.89 -7.02 -0.06
N GLU A 83 -11.61 -6.06 0.51
CA GLU A 83 -12.17 -6.17 1.86
C GLU A 83 -13.19 -7.31 1.95
N ASP A 84 -14.11 -7.44 0.98
CA ASP A 84 -15.10 -8.53 0.94
C ASP A 84 -14.40 -9.90 0.79
N ALA A 85 -13.36 -10.01 -0.03
CA ALA A 85 -12.61 -11.25 -0.21
C ALA A 85 -11.84 -11.70 1.06
N PHE A 86 -11.48 -10.76 1.97
CA PHE A 86 -10.89 -11.09 3.27
C PHE A 86 -11.89 -11.12 4.44
N THR A 87 -13.19 -10.91 4.19
CA THR A 87 -14.21 -10.84 5.25
C THR A 87 -15.46 -11.67 4.93
N GLY A 88 -16.53 -11.48 5.71
CA GLY A 88 -17.76 -12.26 5.59
C GLY A 88 -17.69 -13.67 6.18
N LEU A 89 -18.71 -14.48 5.88
CA LEU A 89 -18.92 -15.80 6.50
C LEU A 89 -18.21 -16.96 5.81
N GLY A 90 -17.63 -16.73 4.62
CA GLY A 90 -16.71 -17.68 3.97
C GLY A 90 -15.31 -17.62 4.61
N ASN A 91 -14.81 -16.39 4.77
CA ASN A 91 -13.39 -16.11 5.05
C ASN A 91 -13.07 -15.99 6.55
N LEU A 92 -13.77 -16.77 7.40
CA LEU A 92 -13.68 -16.70 8.87
C LEU A 92 -12.30 -17.05 9.48
N GLU A 93 -11.36 -17.51 8.66
CA GLU A 93 -9.96 -17.70 9.05
C GLU A 93 -9.14 -16.41 8.97
N TRP A 94 -9.58 -15.42 8.18
CA TRP A 94 -9.01 -14.09 8.14
C TRP A 94 -9.62 -13.20 9.23
N THR A 95 -8.76 -12.47 9.92
CA THR A 95 -9.09 -11.55 11.01
C THR A 95 -8.70 -10.13 10.58
N PRO A 96 -9.66 -9.22 10.40
CA PRO A 96 -9.37 -7.80 10.24
C PRO A 96 -8.68 -7.24 11.49
N VAL A 97 -7.61 -6.49 11.28
CA VAL A 97 -6.88 -5.76 12.33
C VAL A 97 -6.86 -4.27 12.01
N LEU A 98 -6.61 -3.43 13.02
CA LEU A 98 -6.29 -2.03 12.75
C LEU A 98 -4.98 -1.97 11.94
N PRO A 99 -4.86 -1.10 10.92
CA PRO A 99 -3.60 -0.91 10.19
C PRO A 99 -2.44 -0.58 11.13
N ASP A 100 -1.54 -1.55 11.34
CA ASP A 100 -0.44 -1.46 12.31
C ASP A 100 0.96 -1.61 11.68
N ALA A 101 1.05 -1.41 10.36
CA ALA A 101 2.32 -1.33 9.66
C ALA A 101 3.18 -0.17 10.19
N THR A 102 4.39 -0.51 10.67
CA THR A 102 5.47 0.46 10.93
C THR A 102 6.10 1.00 9.64
N ALA A 103 5.88 0.30 8.53
CA ALA A 103 6.24 0.74 7.18
C ALA A 103 5.08 1.49 6.52
N LYS A 104 5.38 2.30 5.51
CA LYS A 104 4.40 3.13 4.79
C LYS A 104 4.63 3.12 3.29
N ALA A 105 3.55 3.11 2.50
CA ALA A 105 3.62 3.35 1.06
C ALA A 105 3.76 4.86 0.77
N TRP A 106 4.24 5.20 -0.43
CA TRP A 106 4.24 6.58 -0.93
C TRP A 106 2.94 6.88 -1.69
N ASP A 107 2.16 7.85 -1.19
CA ASP A 107 0.98 8.38 -1.87
C ASP A 107 1.42 9.53 -2.80
N ARG A 108 1.26 9.35 -4.12
CA ARG A 108 1.60 10.35 -5.14
C ARG A 108 0.63 11.54 -5.17
N ASP A 109 -0.63 11.34 -4.79
CA ASP A 109 -1.67 12.39 -4.81
C ASP A 109 -1.64 13.25 -3.54
N ALA A 110 -1.15 12.71 -2.42
CA ALA A 110 -0.92 13.44 -1.18
C ALA A 110 0.52 13.94 -0.99
N GLU A 111 1.46 13.50 -1.82
CA GLU A 111 2.92 13.74 -1.69
C GLU A 111 3.47 13.36 -0.29
N GLU A 112 2.93 12.30 0.32
CA GLU A 112 3.31 11.87 1.68
C GLU A 112 3.38 10.34 1.85
N LEU A 113 4.02 9.91 2.93
CA LEU A 113 4.06 8.50 3.32
C LEU A 113 2.82 8.14 4.15
N VAL A 114 2.03 7.19 3.65
CA VAL A 114 0.73 6.77 4.20
C VAL A 114 0.75 5.37 4.80
N SER A 115 0.03 5.21 5.91
CA SER A 115 -0.29 3.90 6.50
C SER A 115 -1.34 3.19 5.64
N PRO A 116 -1.47 1.84 5.71
CA PRO A 116 -2.46 1.11 4.92
C PRO A 116 -3.90 1.49 5.31
N ASP A 117 -4.82 1.39 4.36
CA ASP A 117 -6.25 1.57 4.58
C ASP A 117 -6.84 0.38 5.36
N ALA A 118 -6.44 -0.84 4.99
CA ALA A 118 -6.93 -2.09 5.58
C ALA A 118 -5.79 -3.08 5.88
N SER A 119 -6.01 -4.03 6.79
CA SER A 119 -5.03 -5.06 7.15
C SER A 119 -5.68 -6.34 7.69
N TYR A 120 -5.18 -7.49 7.26
CA TYR A 120 -5.78 -8.81 7.53
C TYR A 120 -4.71 -9.83 7.91
N ARG A 121 -5.00 -10.67 8.90
CA ARG A 121 -4.13 -11.80 9.30
C ARG A 121 -4.90 -13.11 9.26
N ARG A 122 -4.21 -14.22 8.99
CA ARG A 122 -4.76 -15.58 9.06
C ARG A 122 -4.05 -16.38 10.17
N PRO A 123 -4.45 -16.26 11.46
CA PRO A 123 -3.66 -16.82 12.56
C PRO A 123 -3.54 -18.35 12.48
N GLN A 124 -2.34 -18.84 12.17
CA GLN A 124 -2.03 -20.26 12.09
C GLN A 124 -1.35 -20.79 13.38
N LEU A 125 -1.24 -22.12 13.49
CA LEU A 125 -0.51 -22.81 14.57
C LEU A 125 0.95 -23.13 14.21
N SER A 126 1.43 -22.60 13.07
CA SER A 126 2.82 -22.63 12.60
C SER A 126 3.67 -21.51 13.23
N ASP A 127 4.97 -21.53 12.99
CA ASP A 127 5.92 -20.53 13.52
C ASP A 127 5.70 -19.11 12.94
N GLY A 128 4.90 -18.99 11.87
CA GLY A 128 4.38 -17.72 11.35
C GLY A 128 3.04 -17.88 10.62
N TRP A 129 2.43 -16.74 10.26
CA TRP A 129 1.12 -16.63 9.61
C TRP A 129 1.09 -15.60 8.48
N GLU A 130 0.18 -15.73 7.52
CA GLU A 130 -0.04 -14.72 6.50
C GLU A 130 -0.56 -13.41 7.12
N HIS A 131 0.06 -12.30 6.73
CA HIS A 131 -0.34 -10.95 7.07
C HIS A 131 -0.33 -10.10 5.79
N VAL A 132 -1.44 -9.41 5.56
CA VAL A 132 -1.71 -8.61 4.37
C VAL A 132 -2.00 -7.17 4.79
N HIS A 133 -1.34 -6.22 4.15
CA HIS A 133 -1.65 -4.80 4.24
C HIS A 133 -2.10 -4.28 2.87
N VAL A 134 -3.14 -3.44 2.84
CA VAL A 134 -3.77 -2.94 1.60
C VAL A 134 -3.77 -1.42 1.61
N TRP A 135 -3.35 -0.81 0.50
CA TRP A 135 -3.45 0.61 0.20
C TRP A 135 -4.35 0.80 -1.01
N ARG A 136 -5.29 1.74 -0.92
CA ARG A 136 -6.09 2.17 -2.07
C ARG A 136 -5.27 3.15 -2.92
N VAL A 137 -5.09 2.86 -4.20
CA VAL A 137 -4.39 3.74 -5.16
C VAL A 137 -5.38 4.74 -5.76
N ASP A 138 -6.53 4.25 -6.21
CA ASP A 138 -7.70 5.04 -6.61
C ASP A 138 -8.97 4.19 -6.41
N ASP A 139 -10.06 4.51 -7.09
CA ASP A 139 -11.32 3.78 -6.92
C ASP A 139 -11.27 2.39 -7.60
N ASP A 140 -10.49 2.23 -8.68
CA ASP A 140 -10.36 0.97 -9.45
C ASP A 140 -9.13 0.15 -9.07
N ARG A 141 -8.17 0.70 -8.32
CA ARG A 141 -6.85 0.06 -8.05
C ARG A 141 -6.47 0.01 -6.56
N ALA A 142 -5.94 -1.14 -6.14
CA ALA A 142 -5.42 -1.38 -4.79
C ALA A 142 -4.04 -2.04 -4.83
N ALA A 143 -3.12 -1.56 -3.99
CA ALA A 143 -1.75 -2.05 -3.83
C ALA A 143 -1.64 -2.87 -2.55
N ILE A 144 -1.06 -4.06 -2.63
CA ILE A 144 -1.11 -5.07 -1.57
C ILE A 144 0.30 -5.54 -1.23
N HIS A 145 0.62 -5.55 0.06
CA HIS A 145 1.82 -6.18 0.61
C HIS A 145 1.46 -7.44 1.39
N ALA A 146 1.96 -8.59 0.96
CA ALA A 146 1.83 -9.87 1.63
C ALA A 146 3.17 -10.35 2.19
N HIS A 147 3.21 -10.73 3.48
CA HIS A 147 4.36 -11.36 4.14
C HIS A 147 3.93 -12.43 5.15
N LEU A 148 4.88 -13.28 5.60
CA LEU A 148 4.66 -14.16 6.74
C LEU A 148 5.21 -13.51 8.00
N ASP A 149 4.32 -13.21 8.95
CA ASP A 149 4.69 -12.69 10.26
C ASP A 149 5.14 -13.87 11.15
N VAL A 150 6.43 -13.95 11.43
CA VAL A 150 7.05 -15.01 12.27
C VAL A 150 7.13 -14.50 13.72
N VAL A 151 6.82 -15.35 14.70
CA VAL A 151 6.90 -14.96 16.13
C VAL A 151 8.36 -14.87 16.59
N ASP A 152 8.86 -13.64 16.77
CA ASP A 152 10.24 -13.36 17.18
C ASP A 152 10.28 -12.67 18.56
N LEU A 153 10.63 -13.44 19.60
CA LEU A 153 10.79 -12.94 20.97
C LEU A 153 12.11 -12.17 21.20
N THR A 154 12.94 -12.00 20.18
CA THR A 154 14.19 -11.22 20.20
C THR A 154 14.11 -9.90 19.43
N SER A 155 13.08 -9.75 18.59
CA SER A 155 12.71 -8.50 17.92
C SER A 155 12.19 -7.44 18.92
N SER A 156 12.23 -6.16 18.53
CA SER A 156 11.57 -5.06 19.24
C SER A 156 10.04 -5.09 19.15
N HIS A 157 9.50 -6.04 18.37
CA HIS A 157 8.08 -6.28 18.12
C HIS A 157 7.82 -7.79 18.22
N PHE A 158 6.62 -8.22 18.59
CA PHE A 158 6.34 -9.66 18.77
C PHE A 158 6.47 -10.51 17.51
N HIS A 159 6.52 -9.87 16.33
CA HIS A 159 6.61 -10.52 15.04
C HIS A 159 7.66 -9.86 14.13
N ARG A 160 8.11 -10.62 13.14
CA ARG A 160 8.93 -10.15 12.02
C ARG A 160 8.37 -10.73 10.72
N GLY A 161 8.05 -9.86 9.78
CA GLY A 161 7.77 -10.22 8.40
C GLY A 161 9.05 -10.61 7.64
N ASP A 162 9.08 -11.83 7.12
CA ASP A 162 9.97 -12.30 6.04
C ASP A 162 9.11 -13.18 5.08
N ARG A 163 9.69 -13.78 4.02
CA ARG A 163 8.99 -14.71 3.08
C ARG A 163 7.83 -14.09 2.28
N TYR A 164 8.13 -13.06 1.51
CA TYR A 164 7.15 -12.37 0.65
C TYR A 164 6.50 -13.31 -0.39
N GLY A 165 7.27 -14.06 -1.16
CA GLY A 165 6.75 -14.91 -2.24
C GLY A 165 5.83 -16.06 -1.79
N GLU A 166 6.08 -16.63 -0.62
CA GLU A 166 5.24 -17.68 -0.02
C GLU A 166 3.88 -17.09 0.42
N ALA A 167 3.91 -15.93 1.09
CA ALA A 167 2.70 -15.20 1.47
C ALA A 167 1.91 -14.71 0.25
N ALA A 168 2.60 -14.15 -0.75
CA ALA A 168 2.00 -13.72 -2.02
C ALA A 168 1.31 -14.88 -2.74
N THR A 169 1.97 -16.04 -2.87
CA THR A 169 1.37 -17.23 -3.48
C THR A 169 0.11 -17.68 -2.74
N ALA A 170 0.13 -17.67 -1.40
CA ALA A 170 -1.03 -18.02 -0.57
C ALA A 170 -2.19 -17.02 -0.71
N VAL A 171 -1.89 -15.72 -0.75
CA VAL A 171 -2.87 -14.62 -0.89
C VAL A 171 -3.46 -14.57 -2.30
N THR A 172 -2.64 -14.73 -3.34
CA THR A 172 -3.10 -14.91 -4.74
C THR A 172 -4.01 -16.14 -4.85
N SER A 173 -3.64 -17.27 -4.22
CA SER A 173 -4.50 -18.47 -4.19
C SER A 173 -5.83 -18.26 -3.43
N HIS A 174 -5.85 -17.37 -2.44
CA HIS A 174 -7.06 -16.98 -1.71
C HIS A 174 -7.97 -16.09 -2.58
N LEU A 175 -7.42 -14.98 -3.09
CA LEU A 175 -8.16 -14.00 -3.89
C LEU A 175 -8.70 -14.63 -5.20
N THR A 176 -7.95 -15.51 -5.85
CA THR A 176 -8.44 -16.25 -7.02
C THR A 176 -9.54 -17.28 -6.69
N GLY A 177 -9.62 -17.74 -5.44
CA GLY A 177 -10.77 -18.51 -4.94
C GLY A 177 -12.05 -17.67 -4.84
N GLU A 178 -11.90 -16.41 -4.42
CA GLU A 178 -13.00 -15.43 -4.27
C GLU A 178 -13.38 -14.71 -5.57
N GLY A 179 -12.83 -15.14 -6.71
CA GLY A 179 -13.25 -14.73 -8.06
C GLY A 179 -12.25 -13.88 -8.85
N TRP A 180 -11.16 -13.41 -8.23
CA TRP A 180 -10.12 -12.66 -8.93
C TRP A 180 -9.40 -13.54 -9.99
N THR A 181 -8.93 -12.91 -11.05
CA THR A 181 -8.13 -13.53 -12.11
C THR A 181 -6.67 -13.09 -12.00
N GLU A 182 -5.78 -14.06 -11.83
CA GLU A 182 -4.33 -13.86 -11.90
C GLU A 182 -3.89 -13.57 -13.35
N ARG A 183 -3.07 -12.52 -13.54
CA ARG A 183 -2.36 -12.28 -14.79
C ARG A 183 -0.87 -12.58 -14.62
N THR A 184 -0.43 -13.67 -15.25
CA THR A 184 0.98 -14.06 -15.35
C THR A 184 1.46 -14.21 -16.80
N PRO A 185 2.77 -14.00 -17.08
CA PRO A 185 3.80 -13.56 -16.13
C PRO A 185 3.62 -12.09 -15.73
N TYR A 186 4.03 -11.77 -14.51
CA TYR A 186 4.16 -10.42 -13.98
C TYR A 186 5.47 -10.34 -13.17
N ASP A 187 6.02 -9.12 -13.06
CA ASP A 187 7.34 -8.81 -12.52
C ASP A 187 7.33 -7.30 -12.19
N ILE A 188 7.82 -6.89 -11.03
CA ILE A 188 7.78 -5.49 -10.57
C ILE A 188 9.22 -4.96 -10.51
N ASP A 189 9.53 -3.94 -11.32
CA ASP A 189 10.75 -3.15 -11.11
C ASP A 189 10.54 -2.25 -9.89
N TYR A 190 11.21 -2.59 -8.78
CA TYR A 190 11.04 -1.93 -7.49
C TYR A 190 11.82 -0.61 -7.35
N ASP A 191 12.68 -0.24 -8.31
CA ASP A 191 13.63 0.90 -8.24
C ASP A 191 14.49 0.88 -6.95
N VAL A 192 15.09 -0.27 -6.65
CA VAL A 192 15.99 -0.48 -5.51
C VAL A 192 17.27 -1.23 -5.91
N GLU A 193 18.26 -1.24 -5.03
CA GLU A 193 19.56 -1.87 -5.29
C GLU A 193 19.46 -3.41 -5.36
N ASP A 194 20.28 -4.06 -6.19
CA ASP A 194 20.38 -5.54 -6.27
C ASP A 194 20.57 -6.19 -4.88
N ASP A 195 21.45 -5.62 -4.05
CA ASP A 195 21.71 -6.00 -2.66
C ASP A 195 20.46 -5.93 -1.75
N ARG A 196 19.40 -5.22 -2.16
CA ARG A 196 18.10 -5.17 -1.46
C ARG A 196 17.15 -6.24 -1.99
N LEU A 197 17.08 -6.42 -3.31
CA LEU A 197 16.31 -7.51 -3.94
C LEU A 197 16.80 -8.89 -3.45
N GLU A 198 18.11 -9.13 -3.42
CA GLU A 198 18.67 -10.40 -2.90
C GLU A 198 18.31 -10.63 -1.41
N ARG A 199 18.24 -9.57 -0.61
CA ARG A 199 17.83 -9.65 0.80
C ARG A 199 16.33 -9.87 1.01
N TRP A 200 15.49 -9.46 0.06
CA TRP A 200 14.06 -9.81 0.07
C TRP A 200 13.84 -11.25 -0.42
N GLY A 201 14.65 -11.70 -1.38
CA GLY A 201 14.50 -12.98 -2.06
C GLY A 201 13.31 -12.97 -3.01
N GLU A 202 12.61 -14.09 -3.12
CA GLU A 202 11.40 -14.21 -3.93
C GLU A 202 10.28 -13.33 -3.36
N THR A 203 9.84 -12.34 -4.14
CA THR A 203 8.80 -11.36 -3.78
C THR A 203 7.38 -11.88 -4.03
N GLY A 204 7.19 -12.67 -5.08
CA GLY A 204 5.91 -13.25 -5.50
C GLY A 204 5.03 -12.30 -6.33
N ASP A 205 5.66 -11.45 -7.13
CA ASP A 205 5.02 -10.40 -7.91
C ASP A 205 3.81 -10.91 -8.70
N THR A 206 2.61 -10.46 -8.32
CA THR A 206 1.35 -10.88 -8.93
C THR A 206 0.48 -9.70 -9.32
N LYS A 207 -0.10 -9.75 -10.53
CA LYS A 207 -1.19 -8.86 -10.93
C LYS A 207 -2.53 -9.58 -10.87
N LEU A 208 -3.53 -8.96 -10.27
CA LEU A 208 -4.88 -9.48 -10.07
C LEU A 208 -5.91 -8.55 -10.70
N GLU A 209 -6.92 -9.12 -11.35
CA GLU A 209 -8.08 -8.41 -11.91
C GLU A 209 -9.39 -9.05 -11.45
N TYR A 210 -10.37 -8.27 -11.02
CA TYR A 210 -11.71 -8.73 -10.63
C TYR A 210 -12.67 -8.70 -11.83
#